data_AF-A0A3M1PF93-F1
#
_entry.id   AF-A0A3M1PF93-F1
#
_cell.length_a   1.000
_cell.length_b   1.000
_cell.length_c   1.000
_cell.angle_alpha   90.00
_cell.angle_beta   90.00
_cell.angle_gamma   90.00
#
_symmetry.space_group_name_H-M   'P 1'
#
loop_
_entity.id
_entity.type
_entity.pdbx_description
1 polymer ?
#
loop_
_entity_poly.entity_id
_entity_poly.type
_entity_poly.pdbx_seq_one_letter_code
_entity_poly.pdbx_strand_id
1 'polypeptide(L)' 'MRFFVFDLRKNRIVYEHTFPAGTVAWRSTTELQINVLPGIVPAGGEEAEAKSYIYDLGLNKILLTPERRR' A
#
# COMPACT_ATOMS: atom_id res chain seq x y z
N MET A 1 -9.64 -3.17 1.57
CA MET A 1 -8.91 -4.30 0.98
C MET A 1 -7.77 -4.70 1.92
N ARG A 2 -7.55 -6.01 2.12
CA ARG A 2 -6.42 -6.53 2.90
C ARG A 2 -5.47 -7.25 1.96
N PHE A 3 -4.17 -7.08 2.15
CA PHE A 3 -3.15 -7.86 1.46
C PHE A 3 -1.97 -8.14 2.39
N PHE A 4 -1.14 -9.11 1.98
CA PHE A 4 0.08 -9.47 2.67
C PHE A 4 1.19 -9.82 1.68
N VAL A 5 2.43 -9.69 2.13
CA VAL A 5 3.63 -10.18 1.44
C VAL A 5 4.14 -11.39 2.21
N PHE A 6 4.26 -12.51 1.52
CA PHE A 6 4.79 -13.75 2.07
C PHE A 6 6.20 -14.00 1.56
N ASP A 7 7.15 -14.18 2.47
CA ASP A 7 8.51 -14.59 2.13
C ASP A 7 8.57 -16.11 2.10
N LEU A 8 8.69 -16.68 0.89
CA LEU A 8 8.75 -18.13 0.67
C LEU A 8 10.00 -18.77 1.29
N ARG A 9 11.12 -18.04 1.41
CA ARG A 9 12.36 -18.58 1.99
C ARG A 9 12.27 -18.66 3.50
N LYS A 10 11.66 -17.66 4.13
CA LYS A 10 11.46 -17.61 5.59
C LYS A 10 10.17 -18.30 6.04
N ASN A 11 9.34 -18.74 5.09
CA ASN A 11 8.04 -19.36 5.31
C ASN A 11 7.15 -18.56 6.26
N ARG A 12 7.07 -17.23 6.07
CA ARG A 12 6.29 -16.33 6.93
C ARG A 12 5.82 -15.07 6.21
N ILE A 13 4.76 -14.45 6.73
CA ILE A 13 4.33 -13.11 6.34
C ILE A 13 5.37 -12.10 6.84
N VAL A 14 5.82 -11.21 5.95
CA VAL A 14 6.80 -10.16 6.28
C VAL A 14 6.18 -8.76 6.27
N TYR A 15 5.03 -8.61 5.63
CA TYR A 15 4.27 -7.37 5.64
C TYR A 15 2.79 -7.68 5.44
N GLU A 16 1.95 -6.94 6.15
CA GLU A 16 0.50 -7.02 6.02
C GLU A 16 -0.06 -5.62 6.19
N HIS A 17 -1.01 -5.26 5.33
CA HIS A 17 -1.64 -3.96 5.41
C HIS A 17 -3.09 -4.03 4.95
N THR A 18 -3.91 -3.20 5.60
CA THR A 18 -5.31 -3.00 5.26
C THR A 18 -5.49 -1.53 4.94
N PHE A 19 -6.01 -1.25 3.75
CA PHE A 19 -6.35 0.09 3.30
C PHE A 19 -7.74 0.07 2.65
N PRO A 20 -8.32 1.23 2.31
CA PRO A 20 -9.59 1.32 1.58
C PRO A 20 -9.54 0.64 0.19
N ALA A 21 -10.50 0.93 -0.68
CA ALA A 21 -10.40 0.43 -2.05
C ALA A 21 -9.17 0.99 -2.77
N GLY A 22 -8.52 0.16 -3.57
CA GLY A 22 -7.31 0.53 -4.28
C GLY A 22 -6.57 -0.67 -4.82
N THR A 23 -5.30 -0.45 -5.18
CA THR A 23 -4.47 -1.44 -5.85
C THR A 23 -3.10 -1.53 -5.19
N VAL A 24 -2.52 -2.72 -5.19
CA VAL A 24 -1.11 -2.95 -4.85
C VAL A 24 -0.42 -3.53 -6.06
N ALA A 25 0.76 -3.01 -6.38
CA ALA A 25 1.62 -3.57 -7.41
C ALA A 25 3.07 -3.60 -6.92
N TRP A 26 3.81 -4.61 -7.39
CA TRP A 26 5.26 -4.61 -7.22
C TRP A 26 5.89 -3.57 -8.14
N ARG A 27 6.70 -2.69 -7.56
CA ARG A 27 7.53 -1.72 -8.31
C ARG A 27 8.94 -2.26 -8.51
N SER A 28 9.47 -2.94 -7.51
CA SER A 28 10.76 -3.64 -7.55
C SER A 28 10.72 -4.87 -6.65
N THR A 29 11.83 -5.59 -6.49
CA THR A 29 11.89 -6.78 -5.60
C THR A 29 11.64 -6.46 -4.13
N THR A 30 11.80 -5.20 -3.73
CA THR A 30 11.65 -4.76 -2.34
C THR A 30 10.65 -3.62 -2.18
N GLU A 31 10.08 -3.09 -3.26
CA GLU A 31 9.14 -1.96 -3.19
C GLU A 31 7.76 -2.33 -3.73
N LEU A 32 6.74 -1.92 -2.98
CA LEU A 32 5.35 -1.97 -3.37
C LEU A 32 4.84 -0.56 -3.67
N GLN A 33 4.13 -0.39 -4.77
CA GLN A 33 3.33 0.79 -5.02
C GLN A 33 1.90 0.51 -4.57
N ILE A 34 1.39 1.36 -3.67
CA ILE A 34 0.02 1.29 -3.17
C ILE A 34 -0.72 2.53 -3.64
N ASN A 35 -1.83 2.32 -4.35
CA ASN A 35 -2.70 3.39 -4.82
C ASN A 35 -4.06 3.23 -4.16
N VAL A 36 -4.45 4.21 -3.36
CA VAL A 36 -5.77 4.29 -2.72
C VAL A 36 -6.68 5.11 -3.62
N LEU A 37 -7.85 4.53 -3.96
CA LEU A 37 -8.85 5.20 -4.78
C LEU A 37 -9.74 6.08 -3.90
N PRO A 38 -10.05 7.31 -4.35
CA PRO A 38 -10.96 8.19 -3.64
C PRO A 38 -12.41 7.70 -3.74
N GLY A 39 -13.25 8.08 -2.78
CA GLY A 39 -14.70 7.95 -2.87
C GLY A 39 -15.29 6.58 -2.50
N ILE A 40 -14.48 5.62 -2.05
CA ILE A 40 -14.99 4.36 -1.50
C ILE A 40 -14.91 4.43 0.03
N VAL A 41 -16.00 4.91 0.63
CA VAL A 41 -16.18 5.03 2.08
C VAL A 41 -16.48 3.64 2.66
N PRO A 42 -15.65 3.08 3.56
CA PRO A 42 -16.04 1.92 4.35
C PRO A 42 -17.26 2.28 5.20
N ALA A 43 -18.23 1.38 5.39
CA ALA A 43 -19.40 1.68 6.22
C ALA A 43 -18.97 2.15 7.63
N GLY A 44 -19.16 3.44 7.93
CA GLY A 44 -18.74 4.09 9.18
C GLY A 44 -17.36 4.76 9.19
N GLY A 45 -16.68 4.87 8.04
CA GLY A 45 -15.38 5.55 7.92
C GLY A 45 -15.45 6.93 7.28
N GLU A 46 -14.37 7.70 7.39
CA GLU A 46 -14.17 8.94 6.62
C GLU A 46 -13.83 8.61 5.16
N GLU A 47 -14.11 9.57 4.26
CA GLU A 47 -13.77 9.44 2.85
C GLU A 47 -12.25 9.35 2.67
N ALA A 48 -11.78 8.28 2.03
CA ALA A 48 -10.37 8.10 1.78
C ALA A 48 -9.90 9.08 0.71
N GLU A 49 -8.95 9.95 1.03
CA GLU A 49 -8.28 10.78 0.04
C GLU A 49 -7.48 9.89 -0.94
N ALA A 50 -7.50 10.26 -2.22
CA ALA A 50 -6.66 9.61 -3.23
C ALA A 50 -5.18 9.76 -2.84
N LYS A 51 -4.53 8.65 -2.50
CA LYS A 51 -3.12 8.63 -2.07
C LYS A 51 -2.35 7.55 -2.80
N SER A 52 -1.18 7.91 -3.32
CA SER A 52 -0.21 6.97 -3.86
C SER A 52 1.05 7.05 -3.03
N TYR A 53 1.54 5.91 -2.58
CA TYR A 53 2.79 5.84 -1.82
C TYR A 53 3.56 4.57 -2.15
N ILE A 54 4.87 4.64 -1.94
CA ILE A 54 5.76 3.50 -2.09
C ILE A 54 6.05 2.97 -0.70
N TYR A 55 5.93 1.66 -0.54
CA TYR A 55 6.34 0.96 0.67
C TYR A 55 7.56 0.11 0.36
N ASP A 56 8.67 0.37 1.04
CA ASP A 56 9.90 -0.40 0.93
C ASP A 56 9.95 -1.47 2.03
N LEU A 57 9.92 -2.74 1.61
CA LEU A 57 9.98 -3.93 2.46
C LEU A 57 11.35 -4.15 3.08
N GLY A 58 12.43 -3.71 2.42
CA GLY A 58 13.79 -3.81 2.94
C GLY A 58 14.05 -2.80 4.06
N LEU A 59 13.48 -1.60 3.92
CA LEU A 59 13.57 -0.53 4.90
C LEU A 59 12.40 -0.51 5.89
N ASN A 60 11.37 -1.34 5.66
CA ASN A 60 10.15 -1.41 6.45
C ASN A 60 9.47 -0.03 6.65
N LYS A 61 9.43 0.79 5.59
CA LYS A 61 8.95 2.18 5.69
C LYS A 61 8.26 2.68 4.42
N ILE A 62 7.39 3.67 4.60
CA ILE A 62 6.78 4.40 3.50
C ILE A 62 7.80 5.42 2.96
N LEU A 63 8.09 5.32 1.67
CA LEU A 63 8.78 6.31 0.86
C LEU A 63 7.68 7.15 0.19
N LEU A 64 7.40 8.32 0.75
CA LEU A 64 6.39 9.24 0.19
C LEU A 64 6.68 9.49 -1.30
N THR A 65 5.66 9.38 -2.14
CA THR A 65 5.74 9.76 -3.55
C THR A 65 5.29 11.22 -3.66
N PRO A 66 5.97 12.09 -4.44
CA PRO A 66 5.67 13.51 -4.47
C PRO A 66 4.22 13.73 -4.88
N GLU A 67 3.53 14.61 -4.17
CA GLU A 67 2.25 15.14 -4.62
C GLU A 67 2.41 15.60 -6.07
N ARG A 68 1.58 15.07 -6.97
CA ARG A 68 1.43 15.64 -8.31
C ARG A 68 0.93 17.08 -8.10
N ARG A 69 1.84 18.05 -8.02
CA ARG A 69 1.51 19.47 -8.22
C ARG A 69 0.88 19.55 -9.60
N ARG A 70 -0.41 19.90 -9.62
CA ARG A 70 -1.15 20.27 -10.83
C ARG A 70 -0.50 21.47 -11.51
#